data_AF-A0A0C9XGS1-F1
#
_entry.id   AF-A0A0C9XGS1-F1
#
_cell.length_a   1.000
_cell.length_b   1.000
_cell.length_c   1.000
_cell.angle_alpha   90.00
_cell.angle_beta   90.00
_cell.angle_gamma   90.00
#
_symmetry.space_group_name_H-M   'P 1'
#
loop_
_entity.id
_entity.type
_entity.pdbx_description
1 polymer ?
#
loop_
_entity_poly.entity_id
_entity_poly.type
_entity_poly.pdbx_seq_one_letter_code
_entity_poly.pdbx_strand_id
1 'polypeptide(L)'
;MSRGAQQRILSQLASSPNELSSGIAQCIEALRLISALPRAYPLMVEYTGSLRSPVVKAFGRTLLSRLPLRAVVSMIKASMNLPDSVRVTSATFYREDGSIDSTRVLLDEDSWKELAPYVHTLHVED
;
A
#
# COMPACT_ATOMS: atom_id res chain seq x y z
N MET A 1 4.08 1.79 24.57
CA MET A 1 5.27 1.05 24.10
C MET A 1 5.43 1.29 22.61
N SER A 2 6.62 1.65 22.12
CA SER A 2 6.82 1.89 20.68
C SER A 2 6.82 0.56 19.90
N ARG A 3 6.34 0.56 18.65
CA ARG A 3 6.35 -0.64 17.77
C ARG A 3 7.75 -1.28 17.67
N GLY A 4 8.79 -0.46 17.69
CA GLY A 4 10.19 -0.93 17.67
C GLY A 4 10.59 -1.73 18.91
N ALA A 5 10.02 -1.44 20.09
CA ALA A 5 10.27 -2.20 21.31
C ALA A 5 9.65 -3.61 21.23
N GLN A 6 8.46 -3.73 20.64
CA GLN A 6 7.76 -5.01 20.48
C GLN A 6 8.49 -5.92 19.48
N GLN A 7 9.02 -5.38 18.38
CA GLN A 7 9.80 -6.14 17.40
C GLN A 7 11.13 -6.66 17.98
N ARG A 8 11.81 -5.88 18.83
CA ARG A 8 13.03 -6.34 19.52
C ARG A 8 12.77 -7.48 20.49
N ILE A 9 11.68 -7.42 21.24
CA ILE A 9 11.31 -8.50 22.17
C ILE A 9 10.97 -9.78 21.40
N LEU A 10 10.20 -9.67 20.31
CA LEU A 10 9.86 -10.82 19.46
C LEU A 10 11.09 -11.48 18.84
N SER A 11 12.01 -10.69 18.28
CA SER A 11 13.26 -11.23 17.70
C SER A 11 14.15 -11.88 18.76
N GLN A 12 14.25 -11.30 19.97
CA GLN A 12 14.97 -11.92 21.09
C GLN A 12 14.35 -13.25 21.52
N LEU A 13 13.02 -13.33 21.60
CA LEU A 13 12.31 -14.57 21.93
C LEU A 13 12.46 -15.63 20.84
N ALA A 14 12.43 -15.25 19.56
CA ALA A 14 12.66 -16.15 18.42
C ALA A 14 14.09 -16.71 18.39
N SER A 15 15.07 -15.97 18.92
CA SER A 15 16.46 -16.44 19.10
C SER A 15 16.71 -17.18 20.42
N SER A 16 15.67 -17.39 21.23
CA SER A 16 15.82 -18.00 22.55
C SER A 16 16.24 -19.46 22.44
N PRO A 17 17.16 -19.94 23.30
CA PRO A 17 17.50 -21.37 23.38
C PRO A 17 16.36 -22.22 23.96
N ASN A 18 15.30 -21.59 24.51
CA ASN A 18 14.09 -22.28 24.93
C ASN A 18 13.19 -22.53 23.71
N GLU A 19 13.10 -23.80 23.28
CA GLU A 19 12.33 -24.21 22.10
C GLU A 19 10.86 -23.78 22.15
N LEU A 20 10.23 -23.80 23.35
CA LEU A 20 8.84 -23.36 23.51
C LEU A 20 8.72 -21.85 23.26
N SER A 21 9.61 -21.05 23.85
CA SER A 21 9.62 -19.60 23.66
C SER A 21 9.94 -19.22 22.21
N SER A 22 10.93 -19.89 21.60
CA SER A 22 11.31 -19.70 20.20
C SER A 22 10.16 -20.07 19.25
N GLY A 23 9.53 -21.24 19.46
CA GLY A 23 8.41 -21.69 18.64
C GLY A 23 7.20 -20.75 18.71
N ILE A 24 6.85 -20.29 19.91
CA ILE A 24 5.75 -19.31 20.08
C ILE A 24 6.10 -17.99 19.37
N ALA A 25 7.33 -17.49 19.52
CA ALA A 25 7.76 -16.25 18.88
C ALA A 25 7.73 -16.34 17.35
N GLN A 26 8.18 -17.47 16.77
CA GLN A 26 8.13 -17.72 15.34
C GLN A 26 6.69 -17.78 14.81
N CYS A 27 5.77 -18.44 15.54
CA CYS A 27 4.34 -18.44 15.20
C CYS A 27 3.74 -17.03 15.23
N ILE A 28 4.08 -16.23 16.24
CA ILE A 28 3.61 -14.84 16.34
C ILE A 28 4.20 -13.98 15.21
N GLU A 29 5.45 -14.21 14.83
CA GLU A 29 6.10 -13.52 13.72
C GLU A 29 5.45 -13.88 12.38
N ALA A 30 5.17 -15.16 12.14
CA ALA A 30 4.44 -15.61 10.96
C ALA A 30 3.02 -15.00 10.89
N LEU A 31 2.28 -15.01 12.01
CA LEU A 31 0.97 -14.36 12.09
C LEU A 31 1.05 -12.84 11.86
N ARG A 32 2.11 -12.19 12.34
CA ARG A 32 2.36 -10.77 12.11
C ARG A 32 2.62 -10.49 10.64
N LEU A 33 3.41 -11.31 9.97
CA LEU A 33 3.70 -11.19 8.53
C LEU A 33 2.43 -11.41 7.69
N ILE A 34 1.62 -12.41 8.03
CA ILE A 34 0.37 -12.71 7.33
C ILE A 34 -0.68 -11.62 7.58
N SER A 35 -0.79 -11.10 8.81
CA SER A 35 -1.69 -9.99 9.14
C SER A 35 -1.22 -8.62 8.62
N ALA A 36 0.03 -8.51 8.15
CA ALA A 36 0.55 -7.30 7.53
C ALA A 36 0.06 -7.12 6.07
N LEU A 37 -0.50 -8.15 5.44
CA LEU A 37 -1.02 -8.15 4.08
C LEU A 37 -2.55 -7.99 4.03
N PRO A 38 -3.08 -7.20 3.09
CA PRO A 38 -2.86 -5.78 2.94
C PRO A 38 -3.68 -5.03 3.98
N ARG A 39 -3.02 -4.17 4.75
CA ARG A 39 -3.67 -3.29 5.72
C ARG A 39 -4.89 -2.60 5.07
N ALA A 40 -6.01 -2.53 5.79
CA ALA A 40 -7.24 -1.83 5.38
C ALA A 40 -7.07 -0.30 5.23
N TYR A 41 -5.86 0.19 4.99
CA TYR A 41 -5.60 1.58 4.66
C TYR A 41 -6.17 1.89 3.28
N PRO A 42 -6.75 3.10 3.11
CA PRO A 42 -7.21 3.54 1.81
C PRO A 42 -6.05 3.57 0.82
N LEU A 43 -6.38 3.48 -0.47
CA LEU A 43 -5.46 3.82 -1.53
C LEU A 43 -5.51 5.34 -1.71
N MET A 44 -4.36 6.00 -1.64
CA MET A 44 -4.26 7.43 -1.88
C MET A 44 -4.12 7.69 -3.37
N VAL A 45 -4.73 8.74 -3.87
CA VAL A 45 -4.53 9.22 -5.24
C VAL A 45 -4.05 10.65 -5.15
N GLU A 46 -2.92 10.93 -5.79
CA GLU A 46 -2.31 12.25 -5.85
C GLU A 46 -2.29 12.74 -7.30
N TYR A 47 -2.94 13.87 -7.53
CA TYR A 47 -2.90 14.58 -8.80
C TYR A 47 -1.97 15.79 -8.73
N THR A 48 -0.91 15.80 -9.54
CA THR A 48 0.13 16.85 -9.53
C THR A 48 -0.04 17.90 -10.64
N GLY A 49 -1.02 17.76 -11.54
CA GLY A 49 -1.23 18.69 -12.67
C GLY A 49 -1.79 20.08 -12.29
N SER A 50 -2.09 20.33 -11.01
CA SER A 50 -2.53 21.64 -10.54
C SER A 50 -1.36 22.51 -10.09
N LEU A 51 -1.17 23.67 -10.74
CA LEU A 51 -0.13 24.67 -10.46
C LEU A 51 -0.10 25.23 -9.03
N ARG A 52 -1.10 24.93 -8.18
CA ARG A 52 -1.25 25.55 -6.85
C ARG A 52 -1.00 24.59 -5.68
N SER A 53 -1.17 23.28 -5.86
CA SER A 53 -0.86 22.22 -4.89
C SER A 53 -1.29 20.87 -5.48
N PRO A 54 -0.59 19.76 -5.15
CA PRO A 54 -1.11 18.44 -5.42
C PRO A 54 -2.48 18.25 -4.74
N VAL A 55 -3.43 17.65 -5.45
CA VAL A 55 -4.74 17.28 -4.92
C VAL A 55 -4.68 15.81 -4.50
N VAL A 56 -4.90 15.54 -3.22
CA VAL A 56 -4.83 14.19 -2.67
C VAL A 56 -6.21 13.73 -2.22
N LYS A 57 -6.62 12.53 -2.63
CA LYS A 57 -7.89 11.90 -2.21
C LYS A 57 -7.71 10.43 -1.87
N ALA A 58 -8.40 9.99 -0.83
CA ALA A 58 -8.40 8.59 -0.37
C ALA A 58 -9.55 7.81 -1.00
N PHE A 59 -9.28 6.58 -1.43
CA PHE A 59 -10.25 5.65 -2.01
C PHE A 59 -10.24 4.30 -1.28
N GLY A 60 -11.40 3.64 -1.25
CA GLY A 60 -11.53 2.29 -0.68
C GLY A 60 -10.79 1.26 -1.54
N ARG A 61 -9.69 0.71 -1.01
CA ARG A 61 -8.83 -0.27 -1.69
C ARG A 61 -9.60 -1.48 -2.20
N THR A 62 -10.48 -2.05 -1.36
CA THR A 62 -11.26 -3.26 -1.67
C THR A 62 -12.16 -3.10 -2.89
N LEU A 63 -12.67 -1.88 -3.13
CA LEU A 63 -13.48 -1.61 -4.31
C LEU A 63 -12.59 -1.50 -5.54
N LEU A 64 -11.49 -0.75 -5.44
CA LEU A 64 -10.59 -0.50 -6.57
C LEU A 64 -9.87 -1.75 -7.06
N SER A 65 -9.47 -2.66 -6.16
CA SER A 65 -8.76 -3.90 -6.54
C SER A 65 -9.62 -4.88 -7.34
N ARG A 66 -10.95 -4.72 -7.33
CA ARG A 66 -11.89 -5.55 -8.09
C ARG A 66 -12.10 -5.07 -9.52
N LEU A 67 -11.70 -3.84 -9.81
CA LEU A 67 -11.94 -3.17 -11.09
C LEU A 67 -10.65 -3.17 -11.92
N PRO A 68 -10.75 -3.21 -13.26
CA PRO A 68 -9.59 -2.98 -14.12
C PRO A 68 -9.08 -1.54 -13.94
N LEU A 69 -7.77 -1.32 -14.13
CA LEU A 69 -7.15 -0.01 -13.88
C LEU A 69 -7.83 1.11 -14.65
N ARG A 70 -8.20 0.86 -15.92
CA ARG A 70 -8.95 1.83 -16.74
C ARG A 70 -10.26 2.31 -16.07
N ALA A 71 -11.01 1.42 -15.44
CA ALA A 71 -12.24 1.79 -14.73
C ALA A 71 -11.93 2.56 -13.43
N VAL A 72 -10.87 2.17 -12.73
CA VAL A 72 -10.37 2.90 -11.55
C VAL A 72 -10.00 4.33 -11.92
N VAL A 73 -9.27 4.55 -13.03
CA VAL A 73 -8.91 5.88 -13.53
C VAL A 73 -10.15 6.72 -13.85
N SER A 74 -11.15 6.15 -14.55
CA SER A 74 -12.40 6.86 -14.82
C SER A 74 -13.15 7.25 -13.54
N MET A 75 -13.18 6.38 -12.53
CA MET A 75 -13.78 6.69 -11.24
C MET A 75 -13.03 7.80 -10.50
N ILE A 76 -11.70 7.76 -10.52
CA ILE A 76 -10.84 8.79 -9.94
C ILE A 76 -11.12 10.13 -10.60
N LYS A 77 -11.11 10.18 -11.94
CA LYS A 77 -11.38 11.40 -12.72
C LYS A 77 -12.72 12.02 -12.35
N ALA A 78 -13.79 11.22 -12.38
CA ALA A 78 -15.13 11.69 -12.01
C ALA A 78 -15.20 12.15 -10.54
N SER A 79 -14.55 11.45 -9.63
CA SER A 79 -14.59 11.75 -8.19
C SER A 79 -13.77 12.98 -7.80
N MET A 80 -12.69 13.27 -8.54
CA MET A 80 -11.78 14.39 -8.29
C MET A 80 -11.99 15.56 -9.26
N ASN A 81 -12.97 15.47 -10.17
CA ASN A 81 -13.22 16.44 -11.24
C ASN A 81 -11.96 16.74 -12.08
N LEU A 82 -11.24 15.68 -12.47
CA LEU A 82 -10.00 15.81 -13.25
C LEU A 82 -10.27 15.82 -14.76
N PRO A 83 -9.37 16.43 -15.56
CA PRO A 83 -9.43 16.37 -17.01
C PRO A 83 -9.40 14.95 -17.58
N ASP A 84 -9.93 14.78 -18.79
CA ASP A 84 -9.90 13.50 -19.51
C ASP A 84 -8.49 13.09 -19.96
N SER A 85 -7.56 14.05 -20.10
CA SER A 85 -6.14 13.79 -20.41
C SER A 85 -5.45 12.96 -19.35
N VAL A 86 -5.86 13.09 -18.08
CA VAL A 86 -5.16 12.51 -16.94
C VAL A 86 -4.96 11.00 -17.05
N ARG A 87 -3.75 10.53 -16.72
CA ARG A 87 -3.40 9.11 -16.68
C ARG A 87 -2.69 8.78 -15.38
N VAL A 88 -2.70 7.49 -15.02
CA VAL A 88 -1.81 6.98 -13.97
C VAL A 88 -0.41 6.92 -14.54
N THR A 89 0.53 7.63 -13.92
CA THR A 89 1.93 7.62 -14.34
C THR A 89 2.73 6.62 -13.53
N SER A 90 2.47 6.54 -12.23
CA SER A 90 3.25 5.70 -11.32
C SER A 90 2.51 5.42 -10.02
N ALA A 91 3.07 4.54 -9.21
CA ALA A 91 2.63 4.27 -7.86
C ALA A 91 3.79 4.17 -6.88
N THR A 92 3.50 4.46 -5.61
CA THR A 92 4.31 4.05 -4.46
C THR A 92 3.65 2.87 -3.77
N PHE A 93 4.44 2.04 -3.12
CA PHE A 93 3.99 0.77 -2.54
C PHE A 93 4.28 0.70 -1.05
N TYR A 94 3.51 -0.11 -0.34
CA TYR A 94 3.89 -0.56 0.98
C TYR A 94 4.97 -1.64 0.88
N ARG A 95 5.95 -1.56 1.78
CA ARG A 95 6.89 -2.66 2.04
C ARG A 95 6.25 -3.71 2.96
N GLU A 96 6.90 -4.86 3.09
CA GLU A 96 6.44 -5.96 3.96
C GLU A 96 6.31 -5.57 5.43
N ASP A 97 7.15 -4.64 5.91
CA ASP A 97 7.05 -4.08 7.25
C ASP A 97 5.93 -3.01 7.41
N GLY A 98 5.28 -2.68 6.29
CA GLY A 98 4.23 -1.69 6.15
C GLY A 98 4.72 -0.24 6.26
N SER A 99 6.01 0.01 6.05
CA SER A 99 6.52 1.32 5.67
C SER A 99 6.19 1.62 4.20
N ILE A 100 6.30 2.87 3.79
CA ILE A 100 6.06 3.30 2.41
C ILE A 100 7.39 3.32 1.68
N ASP A 101 7.46 2.65 0.53
CA ASP A 101 8.56 2.87 -0.40
C ASP A 101 8.34 4.18 -1.16
N SER A 102 9.27 5.12 -1.01
CA SER A 102 9.22 6.42 -1.68
C SER A 102 9.52 6.33 -3.17
N THR A 103 9.98 5.18 -3.66
CA THR A 103 10.28 4.95 -5.07
C THR A 103 8.99 4.93 -5.88
N ARG A 104 8.88 5.82 -6.86
CA ARG A 104 7.80 5.81 -7.84
C ARG A 104 8.09 4.75 -8.89
N VAL A 105 7.17 3.82 -9.08
CA VAL A 105 7.29 2.72 -10.03
C VAL A 105 6.17 2.82 -11.06
N LEU A 106 6.50 2.62 -12.34
CA LEU A 106 5.52 2.57 -13.41
C LEU A 106 4.58 1.38 -13.19
N LEU A 107 3.28 1.60 -13.40
CA LEU A 107 2.28 0.55 -13.29
C LEU A 107 1.96 -0.01 -14.66
N ASP A 108 2.07 -1.33 -14.78
CA ASP A 108 1.48 -2.07 -15.88
C ASP A 108 -0.03 -2.28 -15.63
N GLU A 109 -0.86 -2.02 -16.65
CA GLU A 109 -2.32 -2.08 -16.53
C GLU A 109 -2.81 -3.50 -16.26
N ASP A 110 -2.17 -4.50 -16.89
CA ASP A 110 -2.53 -5.91 -16.77
C ASP A 110 -2.19 -6.47 -15.39
N SER A 111 -1.12 -5.96 -14.77
CA SER A 111 -0.66 -6.32 -13.43
C SER A 111 -1.47 -5.66 -12.29
N TRP A 112 -2.41 -4.76 -12.61
CA TRP A 112 -3.13 -3.97 -11.60
C TRP A 112 -3.80 -4.80 -10.50
N LYS A 113 -4.47 -5.90 -10.85
CA LYS A 113 -5.21 -6.72 -9.87
C LYS A 113 -4.29 -7.30 -8.79
N GLU A 114 -3.09 -7.67 -9.18
CA GLU A 114 -2.07 -8.23 -8.28
C GLU A 114 -1.40 -7.13 -7.46
N LEU A 115 -1.20 -5.95 -8.05
CA LEU A 115 -0.47 -4.83 -7.43
C LEU A 115 -1.33 -3.95 -6.53
N ALA A 116 -2.62 -3.78 -6.84
CA ALA A 116 -3.56 -2.91 -6.11
C ALA A 116 -3.57 -3.12 -4.59
N PRO A 117 -3.46 -4.36 -4.05
CA PRO A 117 -3.39 -4.58 -2.61
C PRO A 117 -2.16 -3.96 -1.95
N TYR A 118 -1.09 -3.71 -2.69
CA TYR A 118 0.20 -3.21 -2.19
C TYR A 118 0.40 -1.72 -2.47
N VAL A 119 -0.36 -1.13 -3.39
CA VAL A 119 -0.25 0.28 -3.75
C VAL A 119 -0.60 1.17 -2.56
N HIS A 120 0.31 2.05 -2.16
CA HIS A 120 0.05 3.09 -1.18
C HIS A 120 -0.59 4.32 -1.84
N THR A 121 0.10 4.92 -2.81
CA THR A 121 -0.38 6.08 -3.56
C THR A 121 -0.30 5.83 -5.06
N LEU A 122 -1.39 6.12 -5.77
CA LEU A 122 -1.40 6.29 -7.23
C LEU A 122 -1.09 7.74 -7.56
N HIS A 123 -0.10 7.97 -8.40
CA HIS A 123 0.22 9.28 -8.94
C HIS A 123 -0.42 9.41 -10.32
N VAL A 124 -1.24 10.45 -10.48
CA VAL A 124 -1.96 10.75 -11.71
C VAL A 124 -1.55 12.13 -12.22
N GLU A 125 -1.29 12.24 -13.51
CA GLU A 125 -0.77 13.46 -14.15
C GLU A 125 -1.44 13.63 -15.52
N ASP A 126 -1.42 14.86 -16.06
CA ASP A 126 -2.00 15.20 -17.37
C ASP A 126 -1.27 14.55 -18.57
#